data_AF-A0A9E5S6I2-F1
#
_entry.id   AF-A0A9E5S6I2-F1
#
_cell.length_a   1.000
_cell.length_b   1.000
_cell.length_c   1.000
_cell.angle_alpha   90.00
_cell.angle_beta   90.00
_cell.angle_gamma   90.00
#
_symmetry.space_group_name_H-M   'P 1'
#
loop_
_entity.id
_entity.type
_entity.pdbx_description
1 polymer ?
#
loop_
_entity_poly.entity_id
_entity_poly.type
_entity_poly.pdbx_seq_one_letter_code
_entity_poly.pdbx_strand_id
1 'polypeptide(L)'
;MFCTALILLPLGVSGVGFLSDLVLLQRSKQHVKTSIYAAGVCLSADLLSVGKLELDIPLATSKIRKEFLDRLPAMLAGRLTLIAVEIVFRPVVYDPSHWQGENQPKRLPIIRIRAAFWDRFGQRILLEDSLEYLID
;
A
#
# COMPACT_ATOMS: atom_id res chain seq x y z
N MET A 1 -29.36 -39.09 -14.79
CA MET A 1 -29.11 -37.93 -13.89
C MET A 1 -27.66 -37.81 -13.41
N PHE A 2 -26.72 -38.70 -13.78
CA PHE A 2 -25.31 -38.58 -13.37
C PHE A 2 -24.47 -37.60 -14.22
N CYS A 3 -24.84 -37.34 -15.48
CA CYS A 3 -24.06 -36.44 -16.35
C CYS A 3 -24.20 -34.95 -16.01
N THR A 4 -25.33 -34.51 -15.45
CA THR A 4 -25.53 -33.10 -15.06
C THR A 4 -24.68 -32.71 -13.84
N ALA A 5 -24.49 -33.62 -12.88
CA ALA A 5 -23.62 -33.39 -11.74
C ALA A 5 -22.14 -33.26 -12.14
N LEU A 6 -21.69 -34.00 -13.17
CA LEU A 6 -20.32 -33.98 -13.68
C LEU A 6 -19.97 -32.71 -14.48
N ILE A 7 -20.95 -32.05 -15.10
CA ILE A 7 -20.74 -30.76 -15.81
C ILE A 7 -20.80 -29.58 -14.82
N LEU A 8 -21.60 -29.68 -13.75
CA LEU A 8 -21.70 -28.64 -12.72
C LEU A 8 -20.48 -28.58 -11.80
N LEU A 9 -19.77 -29.70 -11.60
CA LEU A 9 -18.54 -29.77 -10.81
C LEU A 9 -17.41 -28.83 -11.31
N PRO A 10 -16.99 -28.88 -12.59
CA PRO A 10 -15.95 -27.99 -13.11
C PRO A 10 -16.39 -26.53 -13.14
N LEU A 11 -17.68 -26.25 -13.38
CA LEU A 11 -18.24 -24.89 -13.31
C LEU A 11 -18.23 -24.35 -11.88
N GLY A 12 -18.62 -25.17 -10.90
CA GLY A 12 -18.60 -24.81 -9.48
C GLY A 12 -17.18 -24.57 -8.96
N VAL A 13 -16.23 -25.45 -9.30
CA VAL A 13 -14.82 -25.31 -8.91
C VAL A 13 -14.20 -24.06 -9.55
N SER A 14 -14.51 -23.77 -10.81
CA SER A 14 -14.03 -22.57 -11.49
C SER A 14 -14.58 -21.29 -10.85
N GLY A 15 -15.87 -21.26 -10.51
CA GLY A 15 -16.53 -20.14 -9.84
C GLY A 15 -16.00 -19.88 -8.42
N VAL A 16 -15.80 -20.93 -7.62
CA VAL A 16 -15.25 -20.82 -6.26
C VAL A 16 -13.83 -20.25 -6.29
N GLY A 17 -12.98 -20.73 -7.18
CA GLY A 17 -11.62 -20.19 -7.26
C GLY A 17 -11.57 -18.75 -7.77
N PHE A 18 -12.54 -18.31 -8.59
CA PHE A 18 -12.63 -16.90 -9.01
C PHE A 18 -12.97 -16.00 -7.83
N LEU A 19 -13.99 -16.37 -7.05
CA LEU A 19 -14.37 -15.65 -5.84
C LEU A 19 -13.21 -15.61 -4.83
N SER A 20 -12.49 -16.72 -4.68
CA SER A 20 -11.30 -16.79 -3.83
C SER A 20 -10.24 -15.78 -4.26
N ASP A 21 -9.93 -15.69 -5.56
CA ASP A 21 -8.92 -14.75 -6.06
C ASP A 21 -9.36 -13.29 -5.85
N LEU A 22 -10.65 -12.97 -6.02
CA LEU A 22 -11.16 -11.63 -5.72
C LEU A 22 -11.00 -11.26 -4.24
N VAL A 23 -11.29 -12.19 -3.33
CA VAL A 23 -11.09 -11.97 -1.89
C VAL A 23 -9.61 -11.76 -1.58
N LEU A 24 -8.71 -12.58 -2.12
CA LEU A 24 -7.27 -12.45 -1.91
C LEU A 24 -6.72 -11.15 -2.50
N LEU A 25 -7.22 -10.72 -3.66
CA LEU A 25 -6.87 -9.43 -4.27
C LEU A 25 -7.30 -8.26 -3.37
N GLN A 26 -8.52 -8.30 -2.84
CA GLN A 26 -9.01 -7.25 -1.93
C GLN A 26 -8.21 -7.22 -0.63
N ARG A 27 -7.87 -8.38 -0.06
CA ARG A 27 -6.98 -8.49 1.11
C ARG A 27 -5.58 -7.97 0.80
N SER A 28 -5.05 -8.24 -0.39
CA SER A 28 -3.74 -7.73 -0.83
C SER A 28 -3.73 -6.20 -0.92
N LYS A 29 -4.77 -5.61 -1.53
CA LYS A 29 -4.94 -4.14 -1.57
C LYS A 29 -4.99 -3.54 -0.16
N GLN A 30 -5.76 -4.15 0.73
CA GLN A 30 -5.83 -3.70 2.12
C GLN A 30 -4.47 -3.80 2.82
N HIS A 31 -3.72 -4.89 2.62
CA HIS A 31 -2.39 -5.08 3.22
C HIS A 31 -1.37 -4.04 2.74
N VAL A 32 -1.37 -3.75 1.43
CA VAL A 32 -0.56 -2.67 0.83
C VAL A 32 -0.90 -1.34 1.50
N LYS A 33 -2.19 -1.02 1.58
CA LYS A 33 -2.67 0.21 2.23
C LYS A 33 -2.27 0.29 3.70
N THR A 34 -2.38 -0.79 4.47
CA THR A 34 -2.00 -0.75 5.89
C THR A 34 -0.49 -0.61 6.09
N SER A 35 0.31 -1.22 5.21
CA SER A 35 1.78 -1.18 5.31
C SER A 35 2.34 0.22 5.09
N ILE A 36 1.68 1.06 4.26
CA ILE A 36 2.14 2.42 3.99
C ILE A 36 2.10 3.32 5.21
N TYR A 37 1.14 3.09 6.12
CA TYR A 37 1.00 3.89 7.34
C TYR A 37 2.15 3.68 8.34
N ALA A 38 2.92 2.60 8.21
CA ALA A 38 4.08 2.35 9.07
C ALA A 38 5.15 3.45 8.99
N ALA A 39 5.24 4.15 7.84
CA ALA A 39 6.15 5.28 7.70
C ALA A 39 5.74 6.52 8.50
N GLY A 40 4.49 6.58 9.01
CA GLY A 40 4.04 7.73 9.80
C GLY A 40 4.83 7.87 11.09
N VAL A 41 5.33 6.76 11.62
CA VAL A 41 6.19 6.71 12.82
C VAL A 41 7.58 7.29 12.57
N CYS A 42 7.99 7.42 11.30
CA CYS A 42 9.30 7.95 10.91
C CYS A 42 9.27 9.45 10.62
N LEU A 43 8.12 10.11 10.78
CA LEU A 43 8.00 11.56 10.68
C LEU A 43 8.47 12.22 11.97
N SER A 44 9.31 13.25 11.83
CA SER A 44 9.75 14.05 12.97
C SER A 44 8.67 15.07 13.35
N ALA A 45 7.99 14.81 14.48
CA ALA A 45 6.97 15.71 15.04
C ALA A 45 7.56 17.08 15.46
N ASP A 46 8.80 17.09 15.96
CA ASP A 46 9.49 18.31 16.39
C ASP A 46 9.78 19.23 15.20
N LEU A 47 10.23 18.67 14.08
CA LEU A 47 10.51 19.44 12.87
C LEU A 47 9.21 19.93 12.20
N LEU A 48 8.13 19.15 12.32
CA LEU A 48 6.78 19.53 11.91
C LEU A 48 6.33 20.84 12.56
N SER A 49 6.62 21.02 13.85
CA SER A 49 6.22 22.22 14.61
C SER A 49 6.91 23.51 14.14
N VAL A 50 8.08 23.39 13.49
CA VAL A 50 8.85 24.51 12.93
C VAL A 50 8.76 24.58 11.40
N GLY A 51 7.74 23.94 10.81
CA GLY A 51 7.47 24.01 9.37
C GLY A 51 8.39 23.16 8.49
N LYS A 52 9.14 22.24 9.09
CA LYS A 52 10.03 21.32 8.38
C LYS A 52 9.48 19.90 8.46
N LEU A 53 8.83 19.44 7.40
CA LEU A 53 8.44 18.04 7.29
C LEU A 53 9.64 17.22 6.79
N GLU A 54 10.40 16.65 7.71
CA GLU A 54 11.53 15.76 7.39
C GLU A 54 11.16 14.30 7.68
N LEU A 55 11.37 13.45 6.68
CA LEU A 55 11.17 12.01 6.74
C LEU A 55 12.52 11.34 6.50
N ASP A 56 13.00 10.56 7.45
CA ASP A 56 14.19 9.72 7.26
C ASP A 56 13.86 8.64 6.21
N ILE A 57 14.32 8.86 4.97
CA ILE A 57 13.98 8.02 3.81
C ILE A 57 14.47 6.57 4.02
N PRO A 58 15.75 6.31 4.37
CA PRO A 58 16.21 4.96 4.68
C PRO A 58 15.39 4.27 5.77
N LEU A 59 15.13 4.97 6.88
CA LEU A 59 14.41 4.39 8.02
C LEU A 59 12.96 4.09 7.67
N ALA A 60 12.26 5.03 7.04
CA ALA A 60 10.87 4.87 6.60
C ALA A 60 10.73 3.73 5.60
N THR A 61 11.64 3.66 4.62
CA THR A 61 11.68 2.57 3.63
C THR A 61 11.89 1.21 4.30
N SER A 62 12.86 1.12 5.22
CA SER A 62 13.11 -0.12 5.97
C SER A 62 11.92 -0.51 6.83
N LYS A 63 11.25 0.45 7.48
CA LYS A 63 10.09 0.22 8.34
C LYS A 63 8.90 -0.31 7.54
N ILE A 64 8.58 0.32 6.40
CA ILE A 64 7.52 -0.14 5.50
C ILE A 64 7.80 -1.56 5.01
N ARG A 65 9.03 -1.81 4.53
CA ARG A 65 9.43 -3.14 4.04
C ARG A 65 9.27 -4.20 5.12
N LYS A 66 9.75 -3.91 6.32
CA LYS A 66 9.63 -4.79 7.47
C LYS A 66 8.16 -5.05 7.83
N GLU A 67 7.36 -4.01 8.00
CA GLU A 67 5.93 -4.15 8.32
C GLU A 67 5.19 -4.99 7.27
N PHE A 68 5.46 -4.73 5.98
CA PHE A 68 4.84 -5.45 4.87
C PHE A 68 5.13 -6.95 4.94
N LEU A 69 6.38 -7.33 5.24
CA LEU A 69 6.81 -8.72 5.29
C LEU A 69 6.39 -9.41 6.59
N ASP A 70 6.62 -8.78 7.74
CA ASP A 70 6.34 -9.34 9.06
C ASP A 70 4.84 -9.58 9.29
N ARG A 71 3.99 -8.73 8.70
CA ARG A 71 2.53 -8.84 8.82
C ARG A 71 1.86 -9.47 7.60
N LEU A 72 2.63 -10.03 6.67
CA LEU A 72 2.06 -10.67 5.48
C LEU A 72 1.17 -11.84 5.92
N PRO A 73 -0.15 -11.81 5.65
CA PRO A 73 -1.03 -12.91 5.99
C PRO A 73 -0.61 -14.19 5.27
N ALA A 74 -0.62 -15.33 5.96
CA ALA A 74 -0.20 -16.62 5.39
C ALA A 74 -0.95 -16.98 4.09
N MET A 75 -2.22 -16.59 3.97
CA MET A 75 -3.03 -16.79 2.74
C MET A 75 -2.52 -16.03 1.51
N LEU A 76 -1.72 -14.98 1.70
CA LEU A 76 -1.12 -14.15 0.65
C LEU A 76 0.35 -14.53 0.37
N ALA A 77 0.94 -15.41 1.20
CA ALA A 77 2.30 -15.87 1.01
C ALA A 77 2.46 -16.54 -0.36
N GLY A 78 3.52 -16.17 -1.09
CA GLY A 78 3.75 -16.64 -2.47
C GLY A 78 2.82 -16.07 -3.54
N ARG A 79 1.76 -15.34 -3.15
CA ARG A 79 0.85 -14.65 -4.08
C ARG A 79 1.02 -13.15 -4.11
N LEU A 80 1.47 -12.55 -3.02
CA LEU A 80 1.73 -11.12 -2.94
C LEU A 80 3.24 -10.87 -2.76
N THR A 81 3.82 -10.05 -3.63
CA THR A 81 5.25 -9.71 -3.59
C THR A 81 5.43 -8.21 -3.60
N LEU A 82 6.23 -7.69 -2.66
CA LEU A 82 6.62 -6.28 -2.65
C LEU A 82 7.62 -6.02 -3.78
N ILE A 83 7.32 -5.05 -4.65
CA ILE A 83 8.21 -4.64 -5.74
C ILE A 83 9.09 -3.48 -5.28
N ALA A 84 8.45 -2.40 -4.85
CA ALA A 84 9.13 -1.15 -4.53
C ALA A 84 8.41 -0.38 -3.42
N VAL A 85 9.20 0.40 -2.71
CA VAL A 85 8.76 1.47 -1.82
C VAL A 85 9.50 2.71 -2.30
N GLU A 86 8.75 3.72 -2.73
CA GLU A 86 9.28 4.96 -3.29
C GLU A 86 8.82 6.12 -2.42
N ILE A 87 9.71 7.07 -2.15
CA ILE A 87 9.40 8.28 -1.39
C ILE A 87 9.79 9.46 -2.27
N VAL A 88 8.82 10.30 -2.63
CA VAL A 88 9.01 11.44 -3.52
C VAL A 88 8.53 12.69 -2.81
N PHE A 89 9.23 13.82 -2.98
CA PHE A 89 8.82 15.08 -2.37
C PHE A 89 8.13 15.97 -3.40
N ARG A 90 6.89 16.33 -3.13
CA ARG A 90 6.11 17.26 -3.95
C ARG A 90 6.24 18.68 -3.40
N PRO A 91 6.46 19.71 -4.23
CA PRO A 91 6.43 21.09 -3.78
C PRO A 91 5.01 21.50 -3.35
N VAL A 92 4.93 22.25 -2.26
CA VAL A 92 3.69 22.88 -1.79
C VAL A 92 3.62 24.30 -2.33
N VAL A 93 2.45 24.68 -2.82
CA VAL A 93 2.19 26.06 -3.23
C VAL A 93 2.01 26.90 -1.98
N TYR A 94 2.77 27.99 -1.86
CA TYR A 94 2.64 28.91 -0.74
C TYR A 94 1.23 29.49 -0.68
N ASP A 95 0.60 29.39 0.48
CA ASP A 95 -0.71 29.97 0.78
C ASP A 95 -0.59 30.93 1.97
N PRO A 96 -0.78 32.25 1.76
CA PRO A 96 -0.77 33.24 2.84
C PRO A 96 -1.83 32.99 3.92
N SER A 97 -2.90 32.25 3.60
CA SER A 97 -3.99 31.90 4.52
C SER A 97 -3.77 30.55 5.22
N HIS A 98 -2.64 29.89 4.97
CA HIS A 98 -2.31 28.62 5.61
C HIS A 98 -2.25 28.79 7.13
N TRP A 99 -2.76 27.81 7.90
CA TRP A 99 -2.79 27.90 9.36
C TRP A 99 -1.39 28.00 10.00
N GLN A 100 -0.36 27.49 9.31
CA GLN A 100 1.05 27.64 9.72
C GLN A 100 1.71 28.94 9.24
N GLY A 101 1.03 29.76 8.42
CA GLY A 101 1.57 31.00 7.86
C GLY A 101 2.93 30.80 7.20
N GLU A 102 3.94 31.56 7.63
CA GLU A 102 5.31 31.48 7.13
C GLU A 102 6.01 30.15 7.41
N ASN A 103 5.50 29.37 8.38
CA ASN A 103 6.01 28.04 8.70
C ASN A 103 5.36 26.94 7.85
N GLN A 104 4.64 27.28 6.77
CA GLN A 104 4.13 26.28 5.85
C GLN A 104 5.29 25.47 5.24
N PRO A 105 5.25 24.13 5.29
CA PRO A 105 6.28 23.31 4.69
C PRO A 105 6.32 23.50 3.18
N LYS A 106 7.53 23.67 2.64
CA LYS A 106 7.75 23.88 1.21
C LYS A 106 7.56 22.62 0.37
N ARG A 107 7.61 21.44 1.00
CA ARG A 107 7.50 20.14 0.34
C ARG A 107 6.79 19.15 1.25
N LEU A 108 5.99 18.26 0.65
CA LEU A 108 5.37 17.12 1.33
C LEU A 108 5.95 15.81 0.76
N PRO A 109 6.28 14.83 1.63
CA PRO A 109 6.62 13.49 1.20
C PRO A 109 5.35 12.76 0.76
N ILE A 110 5.43 12.19 -0.44
CA ILE A 110 4.51 11.23 -1.00
C ILE A 110 5.19 9.88 -0.95
N ILE A 111 4.64 8.97 -0.16
CA ILE A 111 5.10 7.59 -0.09
C ILE A 111 4.27 6.78 -1.08
N ARG A 112 4.91 5.89 -1.83
CA ARG A 112 4.28 4.97 -2.76
C ARG A 112 4.75 3.55 -2.49
N ILE A 113 3.81 2.61 -2.47
CA ILE A 113 4.11 1.18 -2.40
C ILE A 113 3.61 0.53 -3.68
N ARG A 114 4.46 -0.31 -4.28
CA ARG A 114 4.13 -1.11 -5.45
C ARG A 114 4.32 -2.58 -5.11
N ALA A 115 3.29 -3.37 -5.35
CA ALA A 115 3.29 -4.81 -5.10
C ALA A 115 2.69 -5.58 -6.29
N ALA A 116 3.12 -6.81 -6.50
CA ALA A 116 2.54 -7.73 -7.47
C ALA A 116 1.67 -8.75 -6.76
N PHE A 117 0.42 -8.88 -7.18
CA PHE A 117 -0.44 -10.00 -6.85
C PHE A 117 -0.45 -11.01 -8.01
N TRP A 118 -0.28 -12.29 -7.69
CA TRP A 118 -0.34 -13.41 -8.63
C TRP A 118 -1.64 -14.18 -8.42
N ASP A 119 -2.46 -14.24 -9.48
CA ASP A 119 -3.70 -15.01 -9.46
C ASP A 119 -3.45 -16.52 -9.61
N ARG A 120 -4.51 -17.34 -9.56
CA ARG A 120 -4.39 -18.79 -9.71
C ARG A 120 -3.92 -19.26 -11.10
N PHE A 121 -3.98 -18.39 -12.10
CA PHE A 121 -3.52 -18.65 -13.46
C PHE A 121 -2.09 -18.15 -13.70
N GLY A 122 -1.43 -17.59 -12.68
CA GLY A 122 -0.10 -17.01 -12.78
C GLY A 122 -0.08 -15.64 -13.45
N GLN A 123 -1.23 -14.98 -13.62
CA GLN A 123 -1.28 -13.62 -14.12
C GLN A 123 -0.86 -12.65 -13.02
N ARG A 124 -0.04 -11.67 -13.42
CA ARG A 124 0.45 -10.61 -12.54
C ARG A 124 -0.48 -9.41 -12.58
N ILE A 125 -1.02 -9.05 -11.42
CA ILE A 125 -1.79 -7.82 -11.20
C ILE A 125 -0.94 -6.86 -10.38
N LEU A 126 -0.66 -5.67 -10.94
CA LEU A 126 0.05 -4.61 -10.22
C LEU A 126 -0.91 -3.93 -9.24
N LEU A 127 -0.48 -3.85 -7.98
CA LEU A 127 -1.11 -3.09 -6.91
C LEU A 127 -0.23 -1.90 -6.58
N GLU A 128 -0.83 -0.71 -6.56
CA GLU A 128 -0.15 0.53 -6.21
C GLU A 128 -1.03 1.32 -5.24
N ASP A 129 -0.41 1.86 -4.19
CA ASP A 129 -1.05 2.78 -3.27
C ASP A 129 -0.06 3.88 -2.88
N SER A 130 -0.59 5.05 -2.53
CA SER A 130 0.20 6.21 -2.17
C SER A 130 -0.41 6.97 -0.99
N LEU A 131 0.46 7.42 -0.08
CA LEU A 131 0.08 8.24 1.05
C LEU A 131 0.83 9.57 0.96
N GLU A 132 0.07 10.65 0.85
CA GLU A 132 0.55 12.00 1.05
C GLU A 132 0.29 12.36 2.52
N TYR A 133 1.32 12.80 3.23
CA TYR A 133 1.14 13.33 4.57
C TYR A 133 0.63 14.75 4.45
N LEU A 134 -0.69 14.89 4.54
CA LEU A 134 -1.36 16.17 4.69
C LEU A 134 -1.16 16.66 6.11
N ILE A 135 -0.67 17.88 6.26
CA ILE A 135 -0.68 18.61 7.52
C ILE A 135 -1.80 19.64 7.42
N ASP A 136 -3.03 19.20 7.63
CA ASP A 136 -4.20 20.08 7.77
C ASP A 136 -4.27 20.68 9.19
#